data_AF-A0A2V9XWR0-F1
#
_entry.id   AF-A0A2V9XWR0-F1
#
_cell.length_a   1.000
_cell.length_b   1.000
_cell.length_c   1.000
_cell.angle_alpha   90.00
_cell.angle_beta   90.00
_cell.angle_gamma   90.00
#
_symmetry.space_group_name_H-M   'P 1'
#
loop_
_entity.id
_entity.type
_entity.pdbx_description
1 polymer ?
#
loop_
_entity_poly.entity_id
_entity_poly.type
_entity_poly.pdbx_seq_one_letter_code
_entity_poly.pdbx_strand_id
1 'polypeptide(L)'
;IAPETIEDEVAKHLLSAQQIVIVGNGRGYLSAIVTGNVNRDEVQAALDAVNPDLPHYKQVRAFVTRTDPFSIENGMLTANGKLKRDLISALMKNEIDDMYRVKQAV
;
A
#
# COMPACT_ATOMS: atom_id res chain seq x y z
N ILE A 1 11.12 2.51 9.01
CA ILE A 1 10.81 3.24 7.75
C ILE A 1 9.65 4.16 8.05
N ALA A 2 9.62 5.40 7.53
CA ALA A 2 8.46 6.29 7.63
C ALA A 2 7.55 6.00 6.42
N PRO A 3 6.47 5.20 6.59
CA PRO A 3 5.62 4.80 5.46
C PRO A 3 4.87 6.00 4.87
N GLU A 4 4.52 6.99 5.69
CA GLU A 4 3.67 8.13 5.31
C GLU A 4 4.27 8.94 4.16
N THR A 5 5.59 9.17 4.17
CA THR A 5 6.25 9.89 3.07
C THR A 5 6.13 9.15 1.74
N ILE A 6 6.20 7.82 1.74
CA ILE A 6 6.05 7.02 0.53
C ILE A 6 4.58 7.02 0.09
N GLU A 7 3.65 6.89 1.03
CA GLU A 7 2.20 7.00 0.78
C GLU A 7 1.87 8.34 0.08
N ASP A 8 2.41 9.45 0.60
CA ASP A 8 2.20 10.79 0.05
C ASP A 8 2.78 10.96 -1.36
N GLU A 9 3.99 10.45 -1.63
CA GLU A 9 4.58 10.54 -2.98
C GLU A 9 3.80 9.71 -4.00
N VAL A 10 3.33 8.52 -3.63
CA VAL A 10 2.50 7.70 -4.52
C VAL A 10 1.13 8.37 -4.74
N ALA A 11 0.53 8.96 -3.71
CA ALA A 11 -0.75 9.67 -3.80
C ALA A 11 -0.69 10.84 -4.80
N LYS A 12 0.45 11.55 -4.92
CA LYS A 12 0.63 12.62 -5.92
C LYS A 12 0.57 12.12 -7.36
N HIS A 13 0.97 10.88 -7.61
CA HIS A 13 0.97 10.26 -8.93
C HIS A 13 -0.33 9.50 -9.22
N LEU A 14 -1.12 9.18 -8.19
CA LEU A 14 -2.33 8.37 -8.28
C LEU A 14 -3.53 9.07 -7.64
N LEU A 15 -4.06 10.07 -8.33
CA LEU A 15 -5.17 10.91 -7.84
C LEU A 15 -6.49 10.14 -7.68
N SER A 16 -6.66 9.04 -8.40
CA SER A 16 -7.83 8.16 -8.32
C SER A 16 -7.81 7.26 -7.07
N ALA A 17 -6.68 7.15 -6.38
CA ALA A 17 -6.59 6.42 -5.13
C ALA A 17 -7.26 7.19 -3.99
N GLN A 18 -8.07 6.48 -3.20
CA GLN A 18 -8.70 7.05 -2.03
C GLN A 18 -7.76 6.97 -0.82
N GLN A 19 -7.12 5.82 -0.60
CA GLN A 19 -6.15 5.61 0.47
C GLN A 19 -5.01 4.70 0.00
N ILE A 20 -3.81 4.98 0.49
CA ILE A 20 -2.60 4.18 0.22
C ILE A 20 -2.00 3.82 1.57
N VAL A 21 -1.69 2.54 1.77
CA VAL A 21 -1.04 2.04 2.99
C VAL A 21 0.20 1.25 2.60
N ILE A 22 1.35 1.66 3.11
CA ILE A 22 2.61 0.94 2.92
C ILE A 22 2.81 -0.06 4.05
N VAL A 23 2.97 -1.32 3.67
CA VAL A 23 3.18 -2.48 4.56
C VAL A 23 4.48 -3.19 4.19
N GLY A 24 4.86 -4.17 5.00
CA GLY A 24 6.03 -4.99 4.72
C GLY A 24 7.33 -4.57 5.40
N ASN A 25 7.25 -3.70 6.41
CA ASN A 25 8.42 -3.38 7.23
C ASN A 25 8.96 -4.67 7.90
N GLY A 26 10.26 -4.94 7.75
CA GLY A 26 10.90 -6.18 8.22
C GLY A 26 10.71 -7.41 7.32
N ARG A 27 10.13 -7.25 6.12
CA ARG A 27 10.07 -8.29 5.07
C ARG A 27 11.15 -8.03 4.01
N GLY A 28 11.20 -8.88 2.97
CA GLY A 28 12.16 -8.74 1.86
C GLY A 28 11.98 -7.50 0.99
N TYR A 29 10.82 -6.83 1.04
CA TYR A 29 10.52 -5.57 0.36
C TYR A 29 9.23 -4.94 0.90
N LEU A 30 9.00 -3.66 0.61
CA LEU A 30 7.74 -2.99 0.92
C LEU A 30 6.65 -3.31 -0.10
N SER A 31 5.42 -3.37 0.37
CA SER A 31 4.23 -3.58 -0.45
C SER A 31 3.22 -2.48 -0.19
N ALA A 32 2.37 -2.17 -1.18
CA ALA A 32 1.31 -1.18 -1.05
C ALA A 32 -0.07 -1.82 -1.07
N ILE A 33 -0.98 -1.31 -0.26
CA ILE A 33 -2.41 -1.53 -0.39
C ILE A 33 -3.02 -0.22 -0.85
N VAL A 34 -3.71 -0.25 -1.98
CA VAL A 34 -4.35 0.93 -2.57
C VAL A 34 -5.86 0.71 -2.63
N THR A 35 -6.63 1.65 -2.08
CA THR A 35 -8.09 1.65 -2.18
C THR A 35 -8.57 2.68 -3.19
N GLY A 36 -9.74 2.43 -3.80
CA GLY A 36 -10.40 3.32 -4.74
C GLY A 36 -10.64 2.65 -6.09
N ASN A 37 -11.25 3.40 -7.01
CA ASN A 37 -11.47 2.95 -8.39
C ASN A 37 -10.21 3.19 -9.22
N VAL A 38 -9.14 2.47 -8.88
CA VAL A 38 -7.83 2.54 -9.53
C VAL A 38 -7.58 1.29 -10.35
N ASN A 39 -6.97 1.44 -11.53
CA ASN A 39 -6.49 0.30 -12.29
C ASN A 39 -5.08 -0.11 -11.83
N ARG A 40 -4.75 -1.40 -11.99
CA ARG A 40 -3.44 -1.96 -11.66
C ARG A 40 -2.31 -1.24 -12.42
N ASP A 41 -2.56 -0.87 -13.67
CA ASP A 41 -1.58 -0.19 -14.53
C ASP A 41 -1.24 1.23 -14.02
N GLU A 42 -2.23 1.97 -13.51
CA GLU A 42 -2.03 3.31 -12.94
C GLU A 42 -1.20 3.22 -11.66
N VAL A 43 -1.49 2.23 -10.82
CA VAL A 43 -0.73 1.99 -9.58
C VAL A 43 0.72 1.60 -9.92
N GLN A 44 0.91 0.71 -10.89
CA GLN A 44 2.25 0.32 -11.33
C GLN A 44 3.04 1.54 -11.87
N ALA A 45 2.42 2.37 -12.71
CA ALA A 45 3.05 3.58 -13.23
C ALA A 45 3.43 4.57 -12.12
N ALA A 46 2.57 4.75 -11.10
CA ALA A 46 2.87 5.58 -9.95
C ALA A 46 4.06 5.03 -9.13
N LEU A 47 4.12 3.71 -8.92
CA LEU A 47 5.25 3.08 -8.24
C LEU A 47 6.55 3.17 -9.06
N ASP A 48 6.48 3.05 -10.38
CA ASP A 48 7.64 3.17 -11.27
C ASP A 48 8.18 4.60 -11.34
N ALA A 49 7.33 5.61 -11.12
CA ALA A 49 7.75 7.00 -10.97
C ALA A 49 8.43 7.27 -9.62
N VAL A 50 7.90 6.68 -8.52
CA VAL A 50 8.38 6.96 -7.15
C VAL A 50 9.58 6.11 -6.75
N ASN A 51 9.63 4.82 -7.13
CA ASN A 51 10.67 3.89 -6.70
C ASN A 51 12.12 4.28 -7.07
N PRO A 52 12.41 4.90 -8.24
CA PRO A 52 13.75 5.35 -8.59
C PRO A 52 14.33 6.39 -7.62
N ASP A 53 13.47 7.23 -7.03
CA ASP A 53 13.86 8.26 -6.07
C ASP A 53 14.01 7.71 -4.63
N LEU A 54 13.60 6.45 -4.42
CA LEU A 54 13.69 5.78 -3.13
C LEU A 54 14.94 4.88 -3.05
N PRO A 55 15.61 4.84 -1.89
CA PRO A 55 16.62 3.82 -1.63
C PRO A 55 16.06 2.42 -1.83
N HIS A 56 16.88 1.47 -2.29
CA HIS A 56 16.47 0.09 -2.60
C HIS A 56 15.62 -0.59 -1.50
N TYR A 57 15.93 -0.33 -0.22
CA TYR A 57 15.21 -0.90 0.93
C TYR A 57 13.85 -0.23 1.22
N LYS A 58 13.55 0.91 0.59
CA LYS A 58 12.27 1.62 0.66
C LYS A 58 11.41 1.45 -0.60
N GLN A 59 11.92 0.74 -1.61
CA GLN A 59 11.16 0.52 -2.83
C GLN A 59 9.97 -0.41 -2.58
N VAL A 60 8.83 -0.02 -3.12
CA VAL A 60 7.59 -0.79 -3.10
C VAL A 60 7.58 -1.72 -4.30
N ARG A 61 7.54 -3.03 -4.06
CA ARG A 61 7.76 -4.04 -5.11
C ARG A 61 6.58 -4.94 -5.39
N ALA A 62 5.51 -4.81 -4.60
CA ALA A 62 4.25 -5.48 -4.82
C ALA A 62 3.12 -4.58 -4.33
N PHE A 63 1.94 -4.79 -4.88
CA PHE A 63 0.76 -4.07 -4.42
C PHE A 63 -0.51 -4.87 -4.70
N VAL A 64 -1.57 -4.47 -3.99
CA VAL A 64 -2.94 -4.93 -4.20
C VAL A 64 -3.88 -3.73 -4.27
N THR A 65 -4.89 -3.82 -5.12
CA THR A 65 -5.93 -2.80 -5.29
C THR A 65 -7.25 -3.30 -4.70
N ARG A 66 -7.98 -2.40 -4.04
CA ARG A 66 -9.32 -2.68 -3.50
C ARG A 66 -10.30 -1.58 -3.84
N THR A 67 -11.52 -1.94 -4.15
CA THR A 67 -12.61 -0.97 -4.35
C THR A 67 -13.15 -0.44 -3.02
N ASP A 68 -13.17 -1.26 -1.97
CA ASP A 68 -13.68 -0.85 -0.66
C ASP A 68 -12.67 0.02 0.09
N PRO A 69 -13.04 1.23 0.54
CA PRO A 69 -12.17 2.06 1.36
C PRO A 69 -12.06 1.58 2.80
N PHE A 70 -11.00 1.99 3.47
CA PHE A 70 -10.91 1.94 4.93
C PHE A 70 -11.82 3.01 5.51
N SER A 71 -12.69 2.62 6.45
CA SER A 71 -13.71 3.49 7.02
C SER A 71 -13.72 3.38 8.55
N ILE A 72 -14.44 4.30 9.19
CA ILE A 72 -14.69 4.21 10.63
C ILE A 72 -15.60 3.01 10.92
N GLU A 73 -16.59 2.75 10.04
CA GLU A 73 -17.57 1.67 10.17
C GLU A 73 -16.93 0.28 10.13
N ASN A 74 -15.94 0.06 9.26
CA ASN A 74 -15.18 -1.19 9.22
C ASN A 74 -14.03 -1.22 10.25
N GLY A 75 -13.95 -0.21 11.11
CA GLY A 75 -12.99 -0.10 12.20
C GLY A 75 -11.55 0.21 11.78
N MET A 76 -11.27 0.30 10.48
CA MET A 76 -9.91 0.51 9.94
C MET A 76 -9.44 1.96 10.02
N LEU A 77 -10.36 2.89 10.26
CA LEU A 77 -10.06 4.25 10.69
C LEU A 77 -10.34 4.44 12.18
N THR A 78 -9.58 5.33 12.82
CA THR A 78 -9.93 5.93 14.11
C THR A 78 -11.10 6.89 13.95
N ALA A 79 -11.74 7.28 15.06
CA ALA A 79 -12.85 8.25 15.03
C ALA A 79 -12.47 9.62 14.41
N ASN A 80 -11.18 9.96 14.37
CA ASN A 80 -10.66 11.16 13.70
C ASN A 80 -10.10 10.89 12.28
N GLY A 81 -10.40 9.73 11.67
CA GLY A 81 -10.07 9.43 10.29
C GLY A 81 -8.64 8.97 10.03
N LYS A 82 -7.83 8.70 11.07
CA LYS A 82 -6.48 8.15 10.90
C LYS A 82 -6.53 6.64 10.66
N LEU A 83 -5.63 6.15 9.81
CA LEU A 83 -5.48 4.72 9.51
C LEU A 83 -5.02 3.93 10.73
N LYS A 84 -5.74 2.88 11.10
CA LYS A 84 -5.30 1.88 12.08
C LYS A 84 -4.44 0.84 11.39
N ARG A 85 -3.20 1.20 11.07
CA ARG A 85 -2.27 0.39 10.26
C ARG A 85 -2.08 -1.04 10.80
N ASP A 86 -2.02 -1.21 12.11
CA ASP A 86 -1.88 -2.54 12.73
C ASP A 86 -3.10 -3.43 12.45
N LEU A 87 -4.30 -2.86 12.55
CA LEU A 87 -5.55 -3.57 12.26
C LEU A 87 -5.68 -3.87 10.77
N ILE A 88 -5.38 -2.90 9.90
CA ILE A 88 -5.38 -3.08 8.45
C ILE A 88 -4.41 -4.21 8.07
N SER A 89 -3.19 -4.20 8.62
CA SER A 89 -2.19 -5.24 8.36
C SER A 89 -2.63 -6.62 8.85
N ALA A 90 -3.33 -6.69 9.99
CA ALA A 90 -3.86 -7.93 10.54
C ALA A 90 -5.02 -8.49 9.70
N LEU A 91 -5.97 -7.64 9.29
CA LEU A 91 -7.11 -8.04 8.47
C LEU A 91 -6.70 -8.44 7.05
N MET A 92 -5.75 -7.71 6.47
CA MET A 92 -5.24 -7.93 5.12
C MET A 92 -4.03 -8.88 5.09
N LYS A 93 -3.83 -9.65 6.16
CA LYS A 93 -2.65 -10.52 6.29
C LYS A 93 -2.55 -11.51 5.14
N ASN A 94 -3.67 -12.04 4.65
CA ASN A 94 -3.67 -13.02 3.57
C ASN A 94 -3.20 -12.39 2.25
N GLU A 95 -3.75 -11.23 1.87
CA GLU A 95 -3.35 -10.50 0.67
C GLU A 95 -1.89 -10.06 0.75
N ILE A 96 -1.44 -9.64 1.93
CA ILE A 96 -0.03 -9.30 2.19
C ILE A 96 0.84 -10.54 2.01
N ASP A 97 0.49 -11.66 2.64
CA ASP A 97 1.25 -12.92 2.55
C ASP A 97 1.32 -13.42 1.10
N ASP A 98 0.23 -13.32 0.33
CA ASP A 98 0.18 -13.71 -1.08
C ASP A 98 1.10 -12.85 -1.96
N MET A 99 1.19 -11.55 -1.70
CA MET A 99 2.17 -10.68 -2.38
C MET A 99 3.60 -11.18 -2.19
N TYR A 100 3.94 -11.78 -1.04
CA TYR A 100 5.27 -12.35 -0.78
C TYR A 100 5.45 -13.77 -1.32
N ARG A 101 4.39 -14.56 -1.42
CA ARG A 101 4.45 -15.90 -2.04
C ARG A 101 4.71 -15.82 -3.54
N VAL A 102 4.00 -14.94 -4.24
CA VAL A 102 4.11 -14.79 -5.70
C VAL A 102 5.52 -14.35 -6.12
N LYS A 103 6.16 -13.48 -5.35
CA LYS A 103 7.53 -13.00 -5.63
C LYS A 103 8.64 -13.97 -5.23
N GLN A 104 8.39 -14.89 -4.29
CA GLN A 104 9.37 -15.93 -3.93
C GLN A 104 9.37 -17.10 -4.93
N ALA A 105 8.38 -17.17 -5.81
CA ALA A 105 8.24 -18.23 -6.82
C ALA A 105 8.94 -17.92 -8.17
N VAL A 106 9.88 -16.97 -8.19
CA VAL A 106 10.66 -16.59 -9.39
C VAL A 106 12.14 -16.72 -9.12
#